data_AF-A0AAU6IT16-F1
#
_entry.id   AF-A0AAU6IT16-F1
#
_cell.length_a   1.000
_cell.length_b   1.000
_cell.length_c   1.000
_cell.angle_alpha   90.00
_cell.angle_beta   90.00
_cell.angle_gamma   90.00
#
_symmetry.space_group_name_H-M   'P 1'
#
loop_
_entity.id
_entity.type
_entity.pdbx_description
1 polymer ?
#
loop_
_entity_poly.entity_id
_entity_poly.type
_entity_poly.pdbx_seq_one_letter_code
_entity_poly.pdbx_strand_id
1 'polypeptide(L)'
;MRDDAVQRHDAATWSPLESDDWYAARDATTALRDALLRAGLEKDFPYLRADLNAFGHGFVELGRVSPATAEHLAELLRLALASVSQRLEDRGDGAAEHDAGKGLTS
;
A
#
# COMPACT_ATOMS: atom_id res chain seq x y z
N MET A 1 -0.51 -10.45 54.07
CA MET A 1 0.60 -10.05 53.17
C MET A 1 0.05 -10.13 51.77
N ARG A 2 0.08 -9.01 51.04
CA ARG A 2 -0.57 -8.82 49.73
C ARG A 2 0.16 -9.61 48.65
N ASP A 3 -0.62 -10.18 47.75
CA ASP A 3 -0.18 -10.76 46.48
C ASP A 3 0.42 -9.67 45.59
N ASP A 4 1.76 -9.61 45.52
CA ASP A 4 2.51 -8.84 44.54
C ASP A 4 3.15 -9.79 43.51
N ALA A 5 2.31 -10.61 42.85
CA ALA A 5 2.66 -11.24 41.59
C ALA A 5 2.40 -10.23 40.46
N VAL A 6 3.12 -9.09 40.51
CA VAL A 6 3.18 -8.17 39.38
C VAL A 6 3.75 -8.97 38.23
N GLN A 7 2.90 -9.19 37.23
CA GLN A 7 3.21 -9.55 35.86
C GLN A 7 4.51 -8.86 35.43
N ARG A 8 5.66 -9.49 35.69
CA ARG A 8 6.90 -9.16 35.01
C ARG A 8 6.72 -9.76 33.63
N HIS A 9 6.03 -9.00 32.78
CA HIS A 9 6.08 -9.21 31.33
C HIS A 9 7.55 -9.36 30.99
N ASP A 10 7.90 -10.59 30.66
CA ASP A 10 9.24 -11.00 30.38
C ASP A 10 9.66 -10.26 29.10
N ALA A 11 10.45 -9.21 29.26
CA ALA A 11 10.95 -8.36 28.18
C ALA A 11 11.85 -9.13 27.18
N ALA A 12 11.99 -10.44 27.38
CA ALA A 12 12.68 -11.39 26.53
C ALA A 12 11.76 -12.27 25.67
N THR A 13 10.45 -12.00 25.58
CA THR A 13 9.59 -12.64 24.56
C THR A 13 9.63 -11.81 23.28
N TRP A 14 10.78 -11.78 22.61
CA TRP A 14 10.89 -11.21 21.27
C TRP A 14 10.66 -12.35 20.27
N SER A 15 9.43 -12.49 19.78
CA SER A 15 9.09 -13.40 18.69
C SER A 15 9.02 -12.60 17.39
N PRO A 16 9.97 -12.72 16.45
CA PRO A 16 9.91 -12.10 15.12
C PRO A 16 8.65 -12.45 14.32
N LEU A 17 7.89 -13.45 14.78
CA LEU A 17 6.65 -13.94 14.20
C LEU A 17 5.41 -13.14 14.62
N GLU A 18 5.51 -12.22 15.60
CA GLU A 18 4.38 -11.41 16.11
C GLU A 18 4.40 -9.94 15.66
N SER A 19 5.34 -9.54 14.81
CA SER A 19 5.36 -8.19 14.25
C SER A 19 4.41 -8.12 13.05
N ASP A 20 3.16 -7.69 13.29
CA ASP A 20 2.21 -7.33 12.21
C ASP A 20 2.85 -6.38 11.20
N ASP A 21 3.72 -5.49 11.68
CA ASP A 21 4.46 -4.52 10.87
C ASP A 21 5.44 -5.16 9.87
N TRP A 22 6.10 -6.27 10.22
CA TRP A 22 6.96 -7.01 9.29
C TRP A 22 6.16 -7.63 8.15
N TYR A 23 5.04 -8.26 8.47
CA TYR A 23 4.14 -8.82 7.46
C TYR A 23 3.55 -7.73 6.57
N ALA A 24 3.11 -6.61 7.15
CA ALA A 24 2.61 -5.47 6.39
C ALA A 24 3.66 -4.91 5.42
N ALA A 25 4.92 -4.74 5.84
CA ALA A 25 6.00 -4.28 4.96
C ALA A 25 6.31 -5.30 3.85
N ARG A 26 6.34 -6.59 4.17
CA ARG A 26 6.57 -7.67 3.20
C ARG A 26 5.46 -7.74 2.16
N ASP A 27 4.22 -7.63 2.58
CA ASP A 27 3.04 -7.67 1.70
C ASP A 27 3.01 -6.44 0.80
N ALA A 28 3.24 -5.24 1.36
CA ALA A 28 3.36 -4.01 0.59
C ALA A 28 4.49 -4.08 -0.46
N THR A 29 5.67 -4.61 -0.08
CA THR A 29 6.80 -4.81 -1.00
C THR A 29 6.44 -5.79 -2.12
N THR A 30 5.73 -6.86 -1.81
CA THR A 30 5.28 -7.84 -2.80
C THR A 30 4.27 -7.23 -3.76
N ALA A 31 3.28 -6.51 -3.25
CA ALA A 31 2.31 -5.80 -4.07
C ALA A 31 2.98 -4.77 -5.00
N LEU A 32 3.97 -4.02 -4.50
CA LEU A 32 4.72 -3.07 -5.31
C LEU A 32 5.54 -3.78 -6.40
N ARG A 33 6.24 -4.86 -6.06
CA ARG A 33 7.00 -5.66 -7.05
C ARG A 33 6.08 -6.16 -8.16
N ASP A 34 4.90 -6.66 -7.81
CA ASP A 34 3.95 -7.18 -8.80
C ASP A 34 3.41 -6.08 -9.72
N ALA A 35 3.19 -4.87 -9.20
CA ALA A 35 2.82 -3.72 -10.01
C ALA A 35 3.96 -3.30 -10.97
N LEU A 36 5.21 -3.27 -10.49
CA LEU A 36 6.39 -2.93 -11.29
C LEU A 36 6.67 -3.98 -12.38
N LEU A 37 6.48 -5.27 -12.07
CA LEU A 37 6.55 -6.36 -13.05
C LEU A 37 5.52 -6.18 -14.17
N ARG A 38 4.28 -5.86 -13.82
CA ARG A 38 3.22 -5.58 -14.81
C ARG A 38 3.52 -4.34 -15.66
N ALA A 39 4.29 -3.40 -15.14
CA ALA A 39 4.77 -2.22 -15.86
C ALA A 39 6.08 -2.46 -16.65
N GLY A 40 6.70 -3.64 -16.55
CA GLY A 40 7.98 -3.96 -17.20
C GLY A 40 9.20 -3.23 -16.63
N LEU A 41 9.13 -2.83 -15.34
CA LEU A 41 10.16 -2.06 -14.63
C LEU A 41 10.93 -2.89 -13.59
N GLU A 42 10.79 -4.20 -13.54
CA GLU A 42 11.34 -5.05 -12.47
C GLU A 42 12.86 -4.94 -12.33
N LYS A 43 13.56 -4.79 -13.45
CA LYS A 43 15.02 -4.63 -13.51
C LYS A 43 15.50 -3.28 -13.01
N ASP A 44 14.62 -2.29 -12.93
CA ASP A 44 14.96 -0.91 -12.55
C ASP A 44 14.98 -0.72 -11.02
N PHE A 45 14.47 -1.70 -10.27
CA PHE A 45 14.40 -1.68 -8.80
C PHE A 45 15.11 -2.91 -8.17
N PRO A 46 16.41 -3.13 -8.42
CA PRO A 46 17.13 -4.32 -7.95
C PRO A 46 17.28 -4.40 -6.42
N TYR A 47 17.07 -3.28 -5.72
CA TYR A 47 17.23 -3.17 -4.26
C TYR A 47 15.89 -3.08 -3.52
N LEU A 48 14.76 -3.30 -4.20
CA LEU A 48 13.44 -3.26 -3.58
C LEU A 48 13.32 -4.32 -2.48
N ARG A 49 13.06 -3.89 -1.24
CA ARG A 49 12.93 -4.78 -0.09
C ARG A 49 12.01 -4.23 1.01
N ALA A 50 11.48 -5.14 1.81
CA ALA A 50 10.90 -4.83 3.11
C ALA A 50 12.01 -4.81 4.18
N ASP A 51 11.89 -3.92 5.14
CA ASP A 51 12.79 -3.85 6.29
C ASP A 51 12.03 -3.32 7.52
N LEU A 52 12.61 -3.49 8.71
CA LEU A 52 12.11 -2.95 9.97
C LEU A 52 13.09 -1.89 10.49
N ASN A 53 12.57 -0.79 11.00
CA ASN A 53 13.43 0.17 11.69
C ASN A 53 13.77 -0.32 13.10
N ALA A 54 14.64 0.42 13.81
CA ALA A 54 15.05 0.09 15.18
C ALA A 54 13.89 0.07 16.20
N PHE A 55 12.73 0.63 15.86
CA PHE A 55 11.52 0.64 16.68
C PHE A 55 10.56 -0.51 16.34
N GLY A 56 10.88 -1.33 15.34
CA GLY A 56 10.03 -2.44 14.89
C GLY A 56 8.96 -2.05 13.87
N HIS A 57 8.93 -0.81 13.38
CA HIS A 57 7.98 -0.42 12.33
C HIS A 57 8.50 -0.84 10.96
N GLY A 58 7.61 -1.42 10.16
CA GLY A 58 7.89 -1.88 8.80
C GLY A 58 7.95 -0.74 7.79
N PHE A 59 8.87 -0.84 6.84
CA PHE A 59 8.97 0.07 5.71
C PHE A 59 9.41 -0.66 4.43
N VAL A 60 9.15 0.00 3.29
CA VAL A 60 9.56 -0.48 1.97
C VAL A 60 10.69 0.42 1.47
N GLU A 61 11.84 -0.18 1.16
CA GLU A 61 13.01 0.51 0.63
C GLU A 61 13.16 0.21 -0.86
N LEU A 62 13.21 1.25 -1.70
CA LEU A 62 13.48 1.11 -3.14
C LEU A 62 14.99 0.98 -3.44
N GLY A 63 15.83 1.44 -2.51
CA GLY A 63 17.26 1.61 -2.68
C GLY A 63 17.60 2.71 -3.70
N ARG A 64 18.72 2.54 -4.39
CA ARG A 64 19.18 3.49 -5.41
C ARG A 64 18.43 3.26 -6.72
N VAL A 65 17.80 4.32 -7.22
CA VAL A 65 17.14 4.36 -8.53
C VAL A 65 17.83 5.39 -9.43
N SER A 66 17.87 5.12 -10.73
CA SER A 66 18.40 6.08 -11.69
C SER A 66 17.42 7.25 -11.92
N PRO A 67 17.88 8.42 -12.40
CA PRO A 67 16.97 9.52 -12.76
C PRO A 67 15.88 9.08 -13.75
N ALA A 68 16.23 8.31 -14.79
CA ALA A 68 15.27 7.78 -15.77
C ALA A 68 14.23 6.86 -15.11
N THR A 69 14.66 6.00 -14.19
CA THR A 69 13.75 5.14 -13.40
C THR A 69 12.78 5.97 -12.56
N ALA A 70 13.27 7.04 -11.93
CA ALA A 70 12.42 7.93 -11.13
C ALA A 70 11.40 8.68 -12.00
N GLU A 71 11.78 9.11 -13.20
CA GLU A 71 10.88 9.73 -14.18
C GLU A 71 9.79 8.77 -14.64
N HIS A 72 10.15 7.52 -14.96
CA HIS A 72 9.18 6.48 -15.33
C HIS A 72 8.20 6.19 -14.18
N LEU A 73 8.69 6.10 -12.94
CA LEU A 73 7.84 5.90 -11.77
C LEU A 73 6.87 7.08 -11.58
N ALA A 74 7.36 8.31 -11.72
CA ALA A 74 6.52 9.50 -11.63
C ALA A 74 5.45 9.53 -12.73
N GLU A 75 5.77 9.11 -13.95
CA GLU A 75 4.81 9.02 -15.04
C GLU A 75 3.73 7.97 -14.78
N LEU A 76 4.10 6.79 -14.28
CA LEU A 76 3.11 5.77 -13.90
C LEU A 76 2.16 6.27 -12.82
N LEU A 77 2.66 7.00 -11.82
CA LEU A 77 1.82 7.60 -10.78
C LEU A 77 0.87 8.66 -11.36
N ARG A 78 1.35 9.51 -12.28
CA ARG A 78 0.49 10.49 -12.98
C ARG A 78 -0.64 9.81 -13.76
N LEU A 79 -0.32 8.77 -14.53
CA LEU A 79 -1.31 8.00 -15.30
C LEU A 79 -2.32 7.30 -14.39
N ALA A 80 -1.86 6.71 -13.28
CA ALA A 80 -2.74 6.08 -12.30
C ALA A 80 -3.72 7.09 -11.69
N LEU A 81 -3.23 8.26 -11.26
CA LEU A 81 -4.07 9.33 -10.71
C LEU A 81 -5.10 9.85 -11.72
N ALA A 82 -4.70 10.08 -12.98
CA ALA A 82 -5.62 10.48 -14.04
C ALA A 82 -6.74 9.44 -14.27
N SER A 83 -6.40 8.15 -14.28
CA SER A 83 -7.37 7.05 -14.46
C SER A 83 -8.38 6.92 -13.31
N VAL A 84 -8.00 7.31 -12.10
CA VAL A 84 -8.90 7.30 -10.93
C VAL A 84 -9.90 8.45 -11.03
N SER A 85 -9.45 9.65 -11.41
CA SER A 85 -10.33 10.80 -11.62
C SER A 85 -11.41 10.53 -12.67
N GLN A 86 -11.02 9.94 -13.81
CA GLN A 86 -11.95 9.61 -14.89
C GLN A 86 -13.05 8.63 -14.47
N ARG A 87 -12.75 7.65 -13.60
CA ARG A 87 -13.75 6.71 -13.06
C ARG A 87 -14.72 7.35 -12.07
N LEU A 88 -14.28 8.38 -11.34
CA LEU A 88 -15.14 9.11 -10.42
C LEU A 88 -16.11 10.02 -11.19
N GLU A 89 -15.66 10.59 -12.30
CA GLU A 89 -16.49 11.39 -13.21
C GLU A 89 -17.56 10.52 -13.91
N ASP A 90 -17.19 9.36 -14.46
CA ASP A 90 -18.11 8.40 -15.10
C ASP A 90 -19.18 7.86 -14.13
N ARG A 91 -18.84 7.67 -12.84
CA ARG A 91 -19.80 7.25 -11.81
C ARG A 91 -20.81 8.35 -11.45
N GLY A 92 -20.48 9.62 -11.65
CA GLY A 92 -21.34 10.76 -11.33
C GLY A 92 -22.48 10.94 -12.33
N ASP A 93 -22.24 10.67 -13.61
CA ASP A 93 -23.23 10.86 -14.68
C ASP A 93 -24.30 9.75 -14.70
N GLY A 94 -23.96 8.52 -14.31
CA GLY A 94 -24.91 7.39 -14.29
C GLY A 94 -26.01 7.47 -13.22
N ALA A 95 -25.92 8.39 -12.26
CA ALA A 95 -26.92 8.58 -11.20
C ALA A 95 -28.04 9.58 -11.58
N ALA A 96 -27.78 10.49 -12.54
CA ALA A 96 -28.74 11.52 -12.93
C ALA A 96 -29.81 11.03 -13.92
N GLU A 97 -29.54 9.95 -14.67
CA GLU A 97 -30.45 9.46 -15.71
C GLU A 97 -31.56 8.53 -15.18
N HIS A 98 -31.41 7.98 -13.97
CA HIS A 98 -32.36 7.01 -13.40
C HIS A 98 -33.52 7.63 -12.57
N ASP A 99 -33.47 8.93 -12.27
CA ASP A 99 -34.51 9.64 -11.50
C ASP A 99 -35.59 10.30 -12.38
N ALA A 100 -35.32 10.51 -13.67
CA ALA A 100 -36.25 11.16 -14.59
C ALA A 100 -37.42 10.25 -15.09
N GLY A 101 -37.40 8.96 -14.76
CA GLY A 101 -38.34 7.97 -15.32
C GLY A 101 -39.57 7.62 -14.46
N LYS A 102 -39.71 8.15 -13.24
CA LYS A 102 -40.77 7.70 -12.30
C LYS A 102 -42.02 8.59 -12.19
N GLY A 103 -42.13 9.64 -12.98
CA GLY A 103 -43.23 10.62 -12.85
C GLY A 103 -44.17 10.71 -14.03
N LEU A 104 -44.71 9.61 -14.59
CA LEU A 104 -45.78 9.72 -15.59
C LEU A 104 -46.70 8.49 -15.71
N THR A 105 -47.26 7.99 -14.61
CA THR A 105 -48.50 7.18 -14.67
C THR A 105 -49.32 7.37 -13.39
N SER A 106 -50.37 8.19 -13.45
CA SER A 106 -51.70 8.01 -12.83
C SER A 106 -52.50 9.30 -12.89
#